data_AF-A0A4C2EHE4-F1
#
_entry.id   AF-A0A4C2EHE4-F1
#
_cell.length_a   1.000
_cell.length_b   1.000
_cell.length_c   1.000
_cell.angle_alpha   90.00
_cell.angle_beta   90.00
_cell.angle_gamma   90.00
#
_symmetry.space_group_name_H-M   'P 1'
#
loop_
_entity.id
_entity.type
_entity.pdbx_description
1 polymer ?
#
loop_
_entity_poly.entity_id
_entity_poly.type
_entity_poly.pdbx_seq_one_letter_code
_entity_poly.pdbx_strand_id
1 'polypeptide(L)'
;MTDYHMIEDALRYQTQGDDWVKRVALGGVVLFFGFFIVPLFTFQGYMLEVMRRVLRGETDRPPAWDELGLVDITVDGVRHTVVVLGYGLLLTLVLAIPGAMIIGGGLAGSEGLLLSGVLVIALLYFVGVIAMTVILPVATGSFLRADSIAAGFDRDVLTSVGTNRTMLMAVVMAFAVNIIVSIGSSILGITIIGYLAVPSLAFVGQSAIMYVWGRGFADAYEEEYGEPPLATVTDGTHTGPATTGTASGVDDQTGDSDAGDAGWSDDTDGDGFGTSAWDDAGDGDSGRR
;
A
#
# COMPACT_ATOMS: atom_id res chain seq x y z
N MET A 1 -11.62 -16.51 14.83
CA MET A 1 -10.90 -15.60 15.75
C MET A 1 -11.92 -14.58 16.24
N THR A 2 -12.13 -14.44 17.55
CA THR A 2 -13.29 -13.70 18.08
C THR A 2 -13.12 -12.19 17.86
N ASP A 3 -14.12 -11.54 17.27
CA ASP A 3 -14.14 -10.15 16.80
C ASP A 3 -13.58 -9.11 17.80
N TYR A 4 -13.66 -9.37 19.10
CA TYR A 4 -13.16 -8.48 20.15
C TYR A 4 -11.63 -8.29 20.14
N HIS A 5 -10.86 -9.33 19.83
CA HIS A 5 -9.39 -9.21 19.84
C HIS A 5 -8.90 -8.26 18.75
N MET A 6 -9.55 -8.24 17.58
CA MET A 6 -9.14 -7.43 16.44
C MET A 6 -9.20 -5.91 16.72
N ILE A 7 -10.23 -5.42 17.41
CA ILE A 7 -10.33 -3.98 17.77
C ILE A 7 -9.30 -3.62 18.83
N GLU A 8 -9.09 -4.48 19.83
CA GLU A 8 -8.08 -4.24 20.87
C GLU A 8 -6.68 -4.20 20.25
N ASP A 9 -6.35 -5.18 19.40
CA ASP A 9 -5.06 -5.26 18.71
C ASP A 9 -4.85 -4.04 17.82
N ALA A 10 -5.88 -3.61 17.08
CA ALA A 10 -5.83 -2.43 16.22
C ALA A 10 -5.59 -1.13 17.01
N LEU A 11 -6.29 -0.93 18.13
CA LEU A 11 -6.12 0.25 18.99
C LEU A 11 -4.77 0.24 19.71
N ARG A 12 -4.28 -0.94 20.10
CA ARG A 12 -2.98 -1.09 20.73
C ARG A 12 -1.83 -0.98 19.76
N TYR A 13 -2.04 -1.24 18.47
CA TYR A 13 -1.00 -1.28 17.43
C TYR A 13 0.00 -0.13 17.54
N GLN A 14 -0.45 1.13 17.50
CA GLN A 14 0.45 2.29 17.57
C GLN A 14 1.10 2.50 18.96
N THR A 15 0.58 1.86 20.00
CA THR A 15 1.10 1.91 21.37
C THR A 15 2.08 0.78 21.71
N GLN A 16 2.47 -0.04 20.72
CA GLN A 16 3.45 -1.10 20.89
C GLN A 16 4.90 -0.58 20.80
N GLY A 17 5.77 -1.16 21.63
CA GLY A 17 7.20 -0.85 21.71
C GLY A 17 7.54 0.39 22.54
N ASP A 18 8.83 0.61 22.78
CA ASP A 18 9.30 1.64 23.73
C ASP A 18 9.09 3.08 23.22
N ASP A 19 9.16 3.29 21.90
CA ASP A 19 9.09 4.62 21.26
C ASP A 19 7.67 5.06 20.86
N TRP A 20 6.64 4.42 21.41
CA TRP A 20 5.25 4.70 21.01
C TRP A 20 4.82 6.15 21.23
N VAL A 21 5.29 6.79 22.32
CA VAL A 21 4.97 8.19 22.62
C VAL A 21 5.52 9.12 21.53
N LYS A 22 6.78 8.92 21.12
CA LYS A 22 7.43 9.68 20.04
C LYS A 22 6.66 9.50 18.75
N ARG A 23 6.27 8.26 18.42
CA ARG A 23 5.52 7.90 17.22
C ARG A 23 4.15 8.58 17.15
N VAL A 24 3.37 8.49 18.21
CA VAL A 24 2.02 9.08 18.31
C VAL A 24 2.10 10.61 18.35
N ALA A 25 3.07 11.18 19.07
CA ALA A 25 3.26 12.63 19.11
C ALA A 25 3.64 13.19 17.73
N LEU A 26 4.59 12.57 17.03
CA LEU A 26 4.96 12.97 15.67
C LEU A 26 3.79 12.81 14.70
N GLY A 27 3.05 11.69 14.79
CA GLY A 27 1.85 11.48 13.97
C GLY A 27 0.77 12.52 14.22
N GLY A 28 0.54 12.89 15.48
CA GLY A 28 -0.35 13.97 15.88
C GLY A 28 0.10 15.33 15.34
N VAL A 29 1.41 15.62 15.37
CA VAL A 29 1.97 16.86 14.79
C VAL A 29 1.80 16.90 13.28
N VAL A 30 2.09 15.81 12.57
CA VAL A 30 1.89 15.71 11.12
C VAL A 30 0.41 15.94 10.77
N LEU A 31 -0.50 15.31 11.52
CA LEU A 31 -1.94 15.47 11.31
C LEU A 31 -2.42 16.90 11.64
N PHE A 32 -1.88 17.52 12.69
CA PHE A 32 -2.16 18.92 13.04
C PHE A 32 -1.75 19.87 11.91
N PHE A 33 -0.61 19.59 11.26
CA PHE A 33 -0.17 20.31 10.06
C PHE A 33 -0.80 19.79 8.75
N GLY A 34 -1.76 18.87 8.82
CA GLY A 34 -2.42 18.25 7.66
C GLY A 34 -3.21 19.21 6.76
N PHE A 35 -3.40 20.47 7.17
CA PHE A 35 -3.93 21.51 6.28
C PHE A 35 -2.93 21.92 5.19
N PHE A 36 -1.65 21.60 5.36
CA PHE A 36 -0.64 21.74 4.32
C PHE A 36 -0.63 20.51 3.40
N ILE A 37 -0.36 20.75 2.11
CA ILE A 37 -0.34 19.71 1.07
C ILE A 37 0.67 18.59 1.40
N VAL A 38 1.88 18.93 1.82
CA VAL A 38 2.94 17.94 2.08
C VAL A 38 2.60 17.05 3.29
N PRO A 39 2.33 17.59 4.50
CA PRO A 39 1.91 16.77 5.65
C PRO A 39 0.67 15.92 5.40
N LEU A 40 -0.29 16.41 4.62
CA LEU A 40 -1.49 15.64 4.25
C LEU A 40 -1.11 14.34 3.52
N PHE A 41 -0.28 14.44 2.49
CA PHE A 41 0.16 13.27 1.74
C PHE A 41 1.16 12.40 2.51
N THR A 42 2.02 13.01 3.34
CA THR A 42 2.90 12.25 4.25
C THR A 42 2.10 11.39 5.23
N PHE A 43 1.04 11.96 5.82
CA PHE A 43 0.14 11.22 6.70
C PHE A 43 -0.53 10.06 5.97
N GLN A 44 -1.05 10.31 4.75
CA GLN A 44 -1.68 9.28 3.95
C GLN A 44 -0.68 8.15 3.63
N GLY A 45 0.53 8.51 3.23
CA GLY A 45 1.65 7.59 3.02
C GLY A 45 1.98 6.72 4.23
N TYR A 46 2.02 7.33 5.41
CA TYR A 46 2.24 6.61 6.65
C TYR A 46 1.13 5.58 6.89
N MET A 47 -0.13 5.93 6.66
CA MET A 47 -1.25 4.99 6.79
C MET A 47 -1.11 3.83 5.78
N LEU A 48 -0.70 4.11 4.55
CA LEU A 48 -0.42 3.06 3.57
C LEU A 48 0.67 2.11 4.05
N GLU A 49 1.73 2.61 4.68
CA GLU A 49 2.77 1.76 5.24
C GLU A 49 2.28 0.93 6.43
N VAL A 50 1.40 1.47 7.28
CA VAL A 50 0.71 0.68 8.32
C VAL A 50 0.01 -0.51 7.68
N MET A 51 -0.80 -0.28 6.66
CA MET A 51 -1.50 -1.38 5.98
C MET A 51 -0.52 -2.34 5.34
N ARG A 52 0.55 -1.83 4.70
CA ARG A 52 1.56 -2.63 4.03
C ARG A 52 2.25 -3.60 4.99
N ARG A 53 2.59 -3.17 6.21
CA ARG A 53 3.13 -4.07 7.26
C ARG A 53 2.14 -5.14 7.67
N VAL A 54 0.87 -4.76 7.84
CA VAL A 54 -0.19 -5.72 8.16
C VAL A 54 -0.36 -6.76 7.05
N LEU A 55 -0.32 -6.35 5.77
CA LEU A 55 -0.38 -7.25 4.63
C LEU A 55 0.83 -8.20 4.55
N ARG A 56 2.00 -7.81 5.06
CA ARG A 56 3.20 -8.67 5.20
C ARG A 56 3.16 -9.57 6.45
N GLY A 57 2.18 -9.40 7.33
CA GLY A 57 2.11 -10.09 8.62
C GLY A 57 2.98 -9.47 9.72
N GLU A 58 3.56 -8.29 9.51
CA GLU A 58 4.42 -7.57 10.47
C GLU A 58 3.58 -6.73 11.46
N THR A 59 2.76 -7.38 12.27
CA THR A 59 1.82 -6.70 13.18
C THR A 59 2.44 -6.19 14.49
N ASP A 60 3.62 -6.68 14.84
CA ASP A 60 4.24 -6.40 16.15
C ASP A 60 5.17 -5.17 16.12
N ARG A 61 5.43 -4.63 14.92
CA ARG A 61 6.41 -3.56 14.70
C ARG A 61 5.80 -2.43 13.88
N PRO A 62 5.11 -1.46 14.52
CA PRO A 62 4.47 -0.37 13.79
C PRO A 62 5.53 0.49 13.09
N PRO A 63 5.18 1.26 12.04
CA PRO A 63 6.13 2.13 11.35
C PRO A 63 6.68 3.23 12.28
N ALA A 64 7.99 3.34 12.39
CA ALA A 64 8.66 4.43 13.09
C ALA A 64 9.02 5.55 12.10
N TRP A 65 8.96 6.82 12.52
CA TRP A 65 9.15 7.96 11.60
C TRP A 65 10.59 8.11 11.09
N ASP A 66 11.56 7.55 11.79
CA ASP A 66 13.00 7.62 11.47
C ASP A 66 13.46 6.54 10.50
N GLU A 67 12.74 5.43 10.38
CA GLU A 67 13.03 4.37 9.39
C GLU A 67 12.33 4.61 8.05
N LEU A 68 11.39 5.55 7.98
CA LEU A 68 10.62 5.82 6.76
C LEU A 68 11.31 6.86 5.88
N GLY A 69 11.45 6.55 4.60
CA GLY A 69 11.73 7.53 3.57
C GLY A 69 10.55 8.50 3.44
N LEU A 70 10.62 9.68 4.07
CA LEU A 70 9.53 10.66 4.08
C LEU A 70 9.05 11.04 2.67
N VAL A 71 9.98 11.11 1.71
CA VAL A 71 9.67 11.39 0.30
C VAL A 71 8.87 10.23 -0.31
N ASP A 72 9.29 8.99 -0.09
CA ASP A 72 8.66 7.80 -0.65
C ASP A 72 7.24 7.62 -0.13
N ILE A 73 7.03 7.77 1.19
CA ILE A 73 5.69 7.70 1.76
C ILE A 73 4.80 8.84 1.25
N THR A 74 5.33 10.06 1.09
CA THR A 74 4.56 11.17 0.51
C THR A 74 4.16 10.87 -0.93
N VAL A 75 5.06 10.29 -1.75
CA VAL A 75 4.76 9.88 -3.12
C VAL A 75 3.69 8.79 -3.14
N ASP A 76 3.77 7.80 -2.26
CA ASP A 76 2.73 6.77 -2.11
C ASP A 76 1.38 7.38 -1.72
N GLY A 77 1.37 8.36 -0.81
CA GLY A 77 0.16 9.11 -0.45
C GLY A 77 -0.45 9.85 -1.63
N VAL A 78 0.37 10.45 -2.49
CA VAL A 78 -0.08 11.10 -3.74
C VAL A 78 -0.65 10.07 -4.71
N ARG A 79 0.03 8.93 -4.92
CA ARG A 79 -0.43 7.84 -5.80
C ARG A 79 -1.77 7.28 -5.33
N HIS A 80 -1.93 7.04 -4.03
CA HIS A 80 -3.20 6.60 -3.45
C HIS A 80 -4.30 7.65 -3.59
N THR A 81 -3.97 8.93 -3.47
CA THR A 81 -4.94 10.01 -3.72
C THR A 81 -5.48 9.95 -5.14
N VAL A 82 -4.67 9.59 -6.14
CA VAL A 82 -5.17 9.38 -7.52
C VAL A 82 -6.22 8.25 -7.57
N VAL A 83 -6.02 7.17 -6.81
CA VAL A 83 -7.01 6.09 -6.70
C VAL A 83 -8.31 6.61 -6.09
N VAL A 84 -8.24 7.27 -4.93
CA VAL A 84 -9.41 7.84 -4.23
C VAL A 84 -10.14 8.87 -5.11
N LEU A 85 -9.40 9.72 -5.83
CA LEU A 85 -9.95 10.70 -6.76
C LEU A 85 -10.64 10.02 -7.94
N GLY A 86 -10.11 8.90 -8.46
CA GLY A 86 -10.78 8.14 -9.51
C GLY A 86 -12.17 7.65 -9.08
N TYR A 87 -12.29 7.14 -7.84
CA TYR A 87 -13.57 6.74 -7.27
C TYR A 87 -14.49 7.93 -6.97
N GLY A 88 -13.95 9.02 -6.43
CA GLY A 88 -14.71 10.25 -6.19
C GLY A 88 -15.22 10.87 -7.49
N LEU A 89 -14.43 10.83 -8.57
CA LEU A 89 -14.84 11.29 -9.89
C LEU A 89 -15.94 10.40 -10.47
N LEU A 90 -15.84 9.08 -10.33
CA LEU A 90 -16.88 8.14 -10.74
C LEU A 90 -18.21 8.44 -10.02
N LEU A 91 -18.18 8.59 -8.69
CA LEU A 91 -19.36 8.95 -7.91
C LEU A 91 -19.92 10.31 -8.36
N THR A 92 -19.06 11.31 -8.54
CA THR A 92 -19.46 12.64 -9.04
C THR A 92 -20.17 12.55 -10.39
N LEU A 93 -19.65 11.74 -11.32
CA LEU A 93 -20.23 11.55 -12.64
C LEU A 93 -21.61 10.89 -12.57
N VAL A 94 -21.77 9.90 -11.69
CA VAL A 94 -23.07 9.24 -11.43
C VAL A 94 -24.09 10.25 -10.90
N LEU A 95 -23.67 11.15 -10.01
CA LEU A 95 -24.53 12.19 -9.42
C LEU A 95 -24.80 13.37 -10.36
N ALA A 96 -24.00 13.56 -11.40
CA ALA A 96 -24.20 14.64 -12.37
C ALA A 96 -25.53 14.53 -13.12
N ILE A 97 -26.00 13.29 -13.39
CA ILE A 97 -27.25 13.03 -14.12
C ILE A 97 -28.47 13.62 -13.39
N PRO A 98 -28.78 13.24 -12.13
CA PRO A 98 -29.86 13.87 -11.39
C PRO A 98 -29.52 15.32 -10.97
N GLY A 99 -28.24 15.70 -10.89
CA GLY A 99 -27.81 17.09 -10.76
C GLY A 99 -28.35 17.98 -11.89
N ALA A 100 -28.31 17.49 -13.13
CA ALA A 100 -28.89 18.18 -14.27
C ALA A 100 -30.42 18.33 -14.17
N MET A 101 -31.12 17.37 -13.53
CA MET A 101 -32.56 17.49 -13.26
C MET A 101 -32.86 18.64 -12.29
N ILE A 102 -32.04 18.84 -11.25
CA ILE A 102 -32.21 19.97 -10.32
C ILE A 102 -32.02 21.30 -11.06
N ILE A 103 -30.96 21.41 -11.86
CA ILE A 103 -30.68 22.62 -12.65
C ILE A 103 -31.82 22.89 -13.63
N GLY A 104 -32.26 21.88 -14.38
CA GLY A 104 -33.37 21.98 -15.31
C GLY A 104 -34.70 22.33 -14.63
N GLY A 105 -34.96 21.76 -13.44
CA GLY A 105 -36.16 22.04 -12.66
C GLY A 105 -36.20 23.47 -12.13
N GLY A 106 -35.05 24.03 -11.74
CA GLY A 106 -34.94 25.42 -11.33
C GLY A 106 -35.17 26.39 -12.48
N LEU A 107 -34.61 26.09 -13.66
CA LEU A 107 -34.80 26.89 -14.87
C LEU A 107 -36.22 26.82 -15.42
N ALA A 108 -36.88 25.66 -15.32
CA ALA A 108 -38.24 25.44 -15.79
C ALA A 108 -39.32 25.85 -14.76
N GLY A 109 -38.95 26.23 -13.53
CA GLY A 109 -39.89 26.51 -12.45
C GLY A 109 -40.72 25.30 -12.00
N SER A 110 -40.22 24.08 -12.23
CA SER A 110 -40.95 22.84 -11.96
C SER A 110 -40.54 22.22 -10.62
N GLU A 111 -41.36 22.40 -9.59
CA GLU A 111 -41.14 21.85 -8.25
C GLU A 111 -41.01 20.32 -8.25
N GLY A 112 -41.77 19.62 -9.10
CA GLY A 112 -41.70 18.16 -9.22
C GLY A 112 -40.33 17.66 -9.71
N LEU A 113 -39.69 18.38 -10.64
CA LEU A 113 -38.37 18.01 -11.15
C LEU A 113 -37.25 18.35 -10.14
N LEU A 114 -37.42 19.44 -9.40
CA LEU A 114 -36.53 19.81 -8.30
C LEU A 114 -36.55 18.76 -7.19
N LEU A 115 -37.75 18.42 -6.70
CA LEU A 115 -37.91 17.46 -5.61
C LEU A 115 -37.42 16.06 -6.00
N SER A 116 -37.78 15.59 -7.20
CA SER A 116 -37.30 14.30 -7.71
C SER A 116 -35.79 14.29 -7.90
N GLY A 117 -35.19 15.35 -8.44
CA GLY A 117 -33.73 15.48 -8.58
C GLY A 117 -33.01 15.40 -7.24
N VAL A 118 -33.51 16.12 -6.22
CA VAL A 118 -32.93 16.07 -4.86
C VAL A 118 -33.04 14.67 -4.24
N LEU A 119 -34.21 14.03 -4.33
CA LEU A 119 -34.41 12.70 -3.76
C LEU A 119 -33.53 11.65 -4.46
N VAL A 120 -33.39 11.72 -5.79
CA VAL A 120 -32.53 10.80 -6.55
C VAL A 120 -31.06 11.04 -6.22
N ILE A 121 -30.59 12.29 -6.13
CA ILE A 121 -29.21 12.59 -5.67
C ILE A 121 -29.00 12.03 -4.27
N ALA A 122 -29.91 12.30 -3.33
CA ALA A 122 -29.76 11.85 -1.96
C ALA A 122 -29.67 10.31 -1.88
N LEU A 123 -30.53 9.59 -2.61
CA LEU A 123 -30.50 8.13 -2.67
C LEU A 123 -29.22 7.59 -3.31
N LEU A 124 -28.83 8.13 -4.47
CA LEU A 124 -27.62 7.68 -5.16
C LEU A 124 -26.35 8.03 -4.38
N TYR A 125 -26.32 9.17 -3.70
CA TYR A 125 -25.21 9.55 -2.82
C TYR A 125 -25.15 8.60 -1.63
N PHE A 126 -26.28 8.29 -1.00
CA PHE A 126 -26.34 7.35 0.12
C PHE A 126 -25.84 5.96 -0.30
N VAL A 127 -26.33 5.41 -1.41
CA VAL A 127 -25.87 4.13 -1.97
C VAL A 127 -24.38 4.20 -2.35
N GLY A 128 -23.96 5.30 -2.97
CA GLY A 128 -22.58 5.53 -3.37
C GLY A 128 -21.60 5.58 -2.20
N VAL A 129 -21.95 6.26 -1.10
CA VAL A 129 -21.13 6.30 0.13
C VAL A 129 -21.03 4.93 0.77
N ILE A 130 -22.13 4.17 0.82
CA ILE A 130 -22.10 2.78 1.32
C ILE A 130 -21.17 1.93 0.44
N ALA A 131 -21.30 2.04 -0.88
CA ALA A 131 -20.43 1.32 -1.80
C ALA A 131 -18.96 1.69 -1.59
N MET A 132 -18.64 2.98 -1.45
CA MET A 132 -17.26 3.42 -1.20
C MET A 132 -16.69 2.96 0.13
N THR A 133 -17.53 2.78 1.15
CA THR A 133 -17.09 2.27 2.45
C THR A 133 -16.50 0.86 2.34
N VAL A 134 -16.96 0.06 1.37
CA VAL A 134 -16.44 -1.29 1.08
C VAL A 134 -15.37 -1.26 -0.01
N ILE A 135 -15.56 -0.45 -1.06
CA ILE A 135 -14.65 -0.40 -2.21
C ILE A 135 -13.29 0.19 -1.82
N LEU A 136 -13.25 1.28 -1.06
CA LEU A 136 -11.99 1.98 -0.73
C LEU A 136 -10.97 1.11 0.02
N PRO A 137 -11.31 0.32 1.05
CA PRO A 137 -10.33 -0.53 1.70
C PRO A 137 -9.80 -1.62 0.76
N VAL A 138 -10.64 -2.22 -0.08
CA VAL A 138 -10.22 -3.24 -1.06
C VAL A 138 -9.35 -2.64 -2.17
N ALA A 139 -9.73 -1.45 -2.67
CA ALA A 139 -8.95 -0.69 -3.63
C ALA A 139 -7.58 -0.30 -3.06
N THR A 140 -7.52 0.05 -1.77
CA THR A 140 -6.25 0.36 -1.10
C THR A 140 -5.40 -0.91 -0.94
N GLY A 141 -6.00 -2.03 -0.56
CA GLY A 141 -5.29 -3.32 -0.41
C GLY A 141 -4.68 -3.81 -1.71
N SER A 142 -5.47 -3.77 -2.79
CA SER A 142 -5.02 -4.11 -4.15
C SER A 142 -3.95 -3.15 -4.67
N PHE A 143 -4.10 -1.84 -4.43
CA PHE A 143 -3.06 -0.84 -4.75
C PHE A 143 -1.72 -1.17 -4.08
N LEU A 144 -1.72 -1.54 -2.79
CA LEU A 144 -0.49 -1.88 -2.07
C LEU A 144 0.09 -3.24 -2.45
N ARG A 145 -0.76 -4.21 -2.75
CA ARG A 145 -0.35 -5.55 -3.19
C ARG A 145 0.46 -5.49 -4.48
N ALA A 146 -0.06 -4.80 -5.49
CA ALA A 146 0.56 -4.75 -6.81
C ALA A 146 1.46 -3.53 -7.03
N ASP A 147 1.61 -2.68 -6.01
CA ASP A 147 2.27 -1.37 -6.07
C ASP A 147 1.92 -0.58 -7.35
N SER A 148 0.62 -0.51 -7.69
CA SER A 148 0.18 0.18 -8.90
C SER A 148 -1.21 0.79 -8.74
N ILE A 149 -1.38 2.00 -9.31
CA ILE A 149 -2.66 2.72 -9.29
C ILE A 149 -3.75 1.90 -10.02
N ALA A 150 -3.37 1.23 -11.11
CA ALA A 150 -4.30 0.42 -11.90
C ALA A 150 -4.90 -0.74 -11.11
N ALA A 151 -4.11 -1.41 -10.26
CA ALA A 151 -4.59 -2.49 -9.42
C ALA A 151 -5.67 -2.04 -8.42
N GLY A 152 -5.65 -0.78 -8.00
CA GLY A 152 -6.71 -0.20 -7.17
C GLY A 152 -8.10 -0.19 -7.84
N PHE A 153 -8.18 -0.42 -9.15
CA PHE A 153 -9.40 -0.50 -9.95
C PHE A 153 -9.66 -1.90 -10.51
N ASP A 154 -8.95 -2.92 -10.03
CA ASP A 154 -9.14 -4.30 -10.47
C ASP A 154 -10.53 -4.79 -10.06
N ARG A 155 -11.41 -4.95 -11.06
CA ARG A 155 -12.81 -5.30 -10.82
C ARG A 155 -12.97 -6.69 -10.20
N ASP A 156 -12.10 -7.63 -10.54
CA ASP A 156 -12.22 -9.01 -10.08
C ASP A 156 -11.91 -9.05 -8.59
N VAL A 157 -10.81 -8.41 -8.16
CA VAL A 157 -10.46 -8.27 -6.73
C VAL A 157 -11.51 -7.47 -5.96
N LEU A 158 -12.01 -6.36 -6.53
CA LEU A 158 -13.02 -5.52 -5.87
C LEU A 158 -14.33 -6.26 -5.64
N THR A 159 -14.76 -7.10 -6.58
CA THR A 159 -16.01 -7.83 -6.46
C THR A 159 -15.87 -9.07 -5.59
N SER A 160 -14.79 -9.86 -5.75
CA SER A 160 -14.61 -11.07 -4.95
C SER A 160 -14.28 -10.77 -3.49
N VAL A 161 -13.24 -9.94 -3.24
CA VAL A 161 -12.83 -9.58 -1.87
C VAL A 161 -13.82 -8.63 -1.23
N GLY A 162 -14.37 -7.67 -1.98
CA GLY A 162 -15.33 -6.69 -1.43
C GLY A 162 -16.67 -7.31 -1.03
N THR A 163 -17.06 -8.45 -1.59
CA THR A 163 -18.28 -9.17 -1.18
C THR A 163 -18.02 -10.31 -0.22
N ASN A 164 -16.75 -10.62 0.08
CA ASN A 164 -16.37 -11.63 1.06
C ASN A 164 -16.82 -11.21 2.48
N ARG A 165 -17.39 -12.16 3.22
CA ARG A 165 -17.92 -11.94 4.59
C ARG A 165 -16.85 -11.42 5.56
N THR A 166 -15.62 -11.92 5.47
CA THR A 166 -14.48 -11.53 6.30
C THR A 166 -14.11 -10.07 6.06
N MET A 167 -14.10 -9.63 4.80
CA MET A 167 -13.87 -8.23 4.45
C MET A 167 -14.99 -7.31 4.94
N LEU A 168 -16.26 -7.72 4.73
CA LEU A 168 -17.42 -6.95 5.21
C LEU A 168 -17.42 -6.81 6.74
N MET A 169 -17.02 -7.85 7.47
CA MET A 169 -16.82 -7.78 8.91
C MET A 169 -15.73 -6.77 9.27
N ALA A 170 -14.58 -6.80 8.61
CA ALA A 170 -13.52 -5.82 8.86
C ALA A 170 -13.97 -4.37 8.63
N VAL A 171 -14.81 -4.12 7.60
CA VAL A 171 -15.40 -2.79 7.38
C VAL A 171 -16.30 -2.37 8.55
N VAL A 172 -17.12 -3.27 9.08
CA VAL A 172 -17.96 -3.00 10.27
C VAL A 172 -17.08 -2.73 11.50
N MET A 173 -15.99 -3.46 11.68
CA MET A 173 -15.07 -3.26 12.79
C MET A 173 -14.31 -1.94 12.68
N ALA A 174 -13.93 -1.53 11.47
CA ALA A 174 -13.35 -0.21 11.23
C ALA A 174 -14.35 0.91 11.58
N PHE A 175 -15.64 0.71 11.32
CA PHE A 175 -16.68 1.63 11.74
C PHE A 175 -16.81 1.70 13.27
N ALA A 176 -16.70 0.55 13.97
CA ALA A 176 -16.66 0.51 15.43
C ALA A 176 -15.45 1.27 16.00
N VAL A 177 -14.27 1.11 15.41
CA VAL A 177 -13.06 1.90 15.75
C VAL A 177 -13.32 3.39 15.54
N ASN A 178 -13.92 3.77 14.41
CA ASN A 178 -14.25 5.16 14.12
C ASN A 178 -15.18 5.77 15.18
N ILE A 179 -16.20 5.03 15.64
CA ILE A 179 -17.09 5.46 16.73
C ILE A 179 -16.30 5.67 18.03
N ILE A 180 -15.43 4.72 18.41
CA ILE A 180 -14.62 4.81 19.64
C ILE A 180 -13.74 6.07 19.59
N VAL A 181 -13.07 6.29 18.46
CA VAL A 181 -12.22 7.45 18.24
C VAL A 181 -13.04 8.74 18.27
N SER A 182 -14.20 8.77 17.62
CA SER A 182 -15.10 9.94 17.60
C SER A 182 -15.60 10.32 18.99
N ILE A 183 -15.98 9.33 19.82
CA ILE A 183 -16.36 9.54 21.22
C ILE A 183 -15.16 10.10 22.00
N GLY A 184 -13.99 9.48 21.87
CA GLY A 184 -12.76 9.94 22.53
C GLY A 184 -12.38 11.37 22.13
N SER A 185 -12.43 11.68 20.83
CA SER A 185 -12.19 13.02 20.30
C SER A 185 -13.21 14.04 20.81
N SER A 186 -14.48 13.66 20.92
CA SER A 186 -15.54 14.53 21.45
C SER A 186 -15.30 14.87 22.92
N ILE A 187 -14.89 13.88 23.73
CA ILE A 187 -14.56 14.08 25.15
C ILE A 187 -13.31 14.98 25.29
N LEU A 188 -12.25 14.70 24.54
CA LEU A 188 -11.03 15.50 24.54
C LEU A 188 -11.31 16.95 24.11
N GLY A 189 -12.16 17.13 23.11
CA GLY A 189 -12.52 18.44 22.55
C GLY A 189 -13.25 19.39 23.50
N ILE A 190 -13.76 18.90 24.65
CA ILE A 190 -14.40 19.75 25.67
C ILE A 190 -13.38 20.70 26.31
N THR A 191 -12.10 20.30 26.39
CA THR A 191 -11.06 21.08 27.04
C THR A 191 -10.07 21.65 26.01
N ILE A 192 -9.52 22.84 26.27
CA ILE A 192 -8.53 23.47 25.38
C ILE A 192 -7.28 22.59 25.24
N ILE A 193 -6.81 21.98 26.35
CA ILE A 193 -5.66 21.08 26.35
C ILE A 193 -5.99 19.77 25.62
N GLY A 194 -7.17 19.20 25.87
CA GLY A 194 -7.62 17.97 25.21
C GLY A 194 -7.79 18.15 23.71
N TYR A 195 -8.18 19.34 23.24
CA TYR A 195 -8.25 19.64 21.81
C TYR A 195 -6.88 19.46 21.12
N LEU A 196 -5.78 19.81 21.78
CA LEU A 196 -4.43 19.60 21.25
C LEU A 196 -4.03 18.11 21.17
N ALA A 197 -4.67 17.25 21.96
CA ALA A 197 -4.48 15.80 21.93
C ALA A 197 -5.38 15.10 20.89
N VAL A 198 -6.38 15.78 20.32
CA VAL A 198 -7.28 15.22 19.29
C VAL A 198 -6.52 14.72 18.06
N PRO A 199 -5.54 15.45 17.49
CA PRO A 199 -4.76 14.95 16.35
C PRO A 199 -3.99 13.66 16.68
N SER A 200 -3.41 13.56 17.88
CA SER A 200 -2.70 12.36 18.32
C SER A 200 -3.63 11.16 18.46
N LEU A 201 -4.83 11.36 19.02
CA LEU A 201 -5.85 10.31 19.10
C LEU A 201 -6.37 9.92 17.71
N ALA A 202 -6.60 10.89 16.83
CA ALA A 202 -7.04 10.66 15.47
C ALA A 202 -5.98 9.89 14.65
N PHE A 203 -4.69 10.15 14.89
CA PHE A 203 -3.61 9.37 14.29
C PHE A 203 -3.66 7.89 14.71
N VAL A 204 -3.80 7.62 16.01
CA VAL A 204 -3.96 6.23 16.52
C VAL A 204 -5.21 5.58 15.93
N GLY A 205 -6.33 6.31 15.94
CA GLY A 205 -7.60 5.85 15.39
C GLY A 205 -7.54 5.51 13.90
N GLN A 206 -6.93 6.37 13.11
CA GLN A 206 -6.79 6.16 11.67
C GLN A 206 -5.86 4.98 11.37
N SER A 207 -4.77 4.83 12.14
CA SER A 207 -3.91 3.66 12.03
C SER A 207 -4.64 2.38 12.42
N ALA A 208 -5.51 2.41 13.44
CA ALA A 208 -6.29 1.26 13.84
C ALA A 208 -7.29 0.84 12.75
N ILE A 209 -7.96 1.81 12.10
CA ILE A 209 -8.82 1.55 10.93
C ILE A 209 -8.02 0.89 9.82
N MET A 210 -6.84 1.41 9.52
CA MET A 210 -5.97 0.90 8.46
C MET A 210 -5.43 -0.49 8.77
N TYR A 211 -5.14 -0.78 10.04
CA TYR A 211 -4.80 -2.12 10.52
C TYR A 211 -5.95 -3.10 10.30
N VAL A 212 -7.18 -2.70 10.68
CA VAL A 212 -8.38 -3.53 10.50
C VAL A 212 -8.63 -3.81 9.02
N TRP A 213 -8.51 -2.79 8.16
CA TRP A 213 -8.63 -2.92 6.72
C TRP A 213 -7.57 -3.86 6.13
N GLY A 214 -6.31 -3.71 6.55
CA GLY A 214 -5.21 -4.57 6.10
C GLY A 214 -5.43 -6.04 6.47
N ARG A 215 -5.82 -6.31 7.72
CA ARG A 215 -6.12 -7.67 8.20
C ARG A 215 -7.31 -8.27 7.44
N GLY A 216 -8.41 -7.53 7.37
CA GLY A 216 -9.62 -7.98 6.67
C GLY A 216 -9.39 -8.26 5.19
N PHE A 217 -8.61 -7.40 4.52
CA PHE A 217 -8.22 -7.61 3.14
C PHE A 217 -7.31 -8.83 2.98
N ALA A 218 -6.30 -9.00 3.85
CA ALA A 218 -5.39 -10.15 3.78
C ALA A 218 -6.13 -11.48 3.97
N ASP A 219 -6.95 -11.57 5.03
CA ASP A 219 -7.69 -12.78 5.35
C ASP A 219 -8.71 -13.11 4.22
N ALA A 220 -9.46 -12.11 3.73
CA ALA A 220 -10.41 -12.31 2.64
C ALA A 220 -9.75 -12.61 1.28
N TYR A 221 -8.57 -12.06 1.03
CA TYR A 221 -7.79 -12.35 -0.17
C TYR A 221 -7.27 -13.78 -0.16
N GLU A 222 -6.74 -14.25 0.98
CA GLU A 222 -6.26 -15.63 1.14
C GLU A 222 -7.40 -16.65 1.03
N GLU A 223 -8.59 -16.36 1.57
CA GLU A 223 -9.77 -17.21 1.40
C GLU A 223 -10.20 -17.38 -0.06
N GLU A 224 -10.09 -16.33 -0.87
CA GLU A 224 -10.56 -16.32 -2.26
C GLU A 224 -9.51 -16.88 -3.24
N TYR A 225 -8.24 -16.55 -3.02
CA TYR A 225 -7.15 -16.85 -3.96
C TYR A 225 -6.17 -17.92 -3.46
N GLY A 226 -6.26 -18.35 -2.20
CA GLY A 226 -5.44 -19.42 -1.62
C GLY A 226 -3.99 -19.03 -1.34
N GLU A 227 -3.64 -17.75 -1.44
CA GLU A 227 -2.30 -17.21 -1.18
C GLU A 227 -2.39 -15.86 -0.45
N PRO A 228 -1.39 -15.51 0.38
CA PRO A 228 -1.35 -14.20 1.02
C PRO A 228 -1.13 -13.08 -0.01
N PRO A 229 -1.67 -11.86 0.21
CA PRO A 229 -1.57 -10.77 -0.75
C PRO A 229 -0.14 -10.26 -0.95
N LEU A 230 0.71 -10.34 0.08
CA LEU A 230 2.13 -10.06 0.02
C LEU A 230 2.89 -11.25 0.62
N ALA A 231 4.13 -11.46 0.17
CA ALA A 231 5.00 -12.44 0.78
C ALA A 231 5.16 -12.12 2.28
N THR A 232 4.86 -13.09 3.13
CA THR A 232 5.11 -12.97 4.55
C THR A 232 6.62 -12.96 4.77
N VAL A 233 7.10 -12.03 5.57
CA VAL A 233 8.48 -12.07 6.05
C VAL A 233 8.54 -13.16 7.12
N THR A 234 8.63 -14.42 6.70
CA THR A 234 9.02 -15.48 7.61
C THR A 234 10.43 -15.16 8.07
N ASP A 235 10.59 -14.95 9.38
CA ASP A 235 11.88 -14.74 10.04
C ASP A 235 12.75 -15.99 9.81
N GLY A 236 13.43 -15.97 8.69
CA GLY A 236 14.18 -17.06 8.13
C GLY A 236 15.51 -16.48 7.69
N THR A 237 16.46 -16.50 8.63
CA THR A 237 17.88 -16.20 8.46
C THR A 237 18.24 -14.71 8.48
N HIS A 238 18.87 -14.30 9.60
CA HIS A 238 19.99 -13.36 9.53
C HIS A 238 21.02 -13.87 8.52
N THR A 239 20.83 -13.56 7.25
CA THR A 239 21.94 -13.44 6.31
C THR A 239 22.08 -11.96 6.05
N GLY A 240 23.25 -11.45 6.40
CA GLY A 240 23.59 -10.02 6.38
C GLY A 240 23.45 -9.40 4.99
N PRO A 241 23.74 -8.10 4.87
CA PRO A 241 23.54 -7.36 3.63
C PRO A 241 24.31 -8.07 2.52
N ALA A 242 23.63 -8.36 1.42
CA ALA A 242 24.23 -8.80 0.18
C ALA A 242 25.25 -7.74 -0.25
N THR A 243 26.50 -7.93 0.14
CA THR A 243 27.62 -7.25 -0.48
C THR A 243 27.71 -7.82 -1.88
N THR A 244 27.46 -6.99 -2.88
CA THR A 244 27.77 -7.28 -4.28
C THR A 244 29.29 -7.46 -4.41
N GLY A 245 29.75 -8.68 -4.14
CA GLY A 245 31.13 -9.11 -4.27
C GLY A 245 31.19 -10.13 -5.39
N THR A 246 31.62 -9.67 -6.56
CA THR A 246 32.02 -10.52 -7.69
C THR A 246 33.07 -11.52 -7.20
N ALA A 247 32.70 -12.78 -7.07
CA ALA A 247 33.63 -13.86 -6.81
C ALA A 247 33.42 -14.96 -7.84
N SER A 248 34.38 -15.00 -8.76
CA SER A 248 34.61 -16.01 -9.78
C SER A 248 34.56 -17.42 -9.19
N GLY A 249 33.89 -18.32 -9.91
CA GLY A 249 33.93 -19.74 -9.62
C GLY A 249 35.33 -20.31 -9.84
N VAL A 250 35.78 -21.11 -8.86
CA VAL A 250 36.77 -22.17 -9.05
C VAL A 250 36.37 -23.31 -8.12
N ASP A 251 36.19 -24.47 -8.73
CA ASP A 251 35.87 -25.76 -8.12
C ASP A 251 36.94 -26.21 -7.13
N ASP A 252 36.52 -26.85 -6.03
CA ASP A 252 37.34 -27.86 -5.37
C ASP A 252 36.45 -28.91 -4.70
N GLN A 253 36.26 -30.04 -5.38
CA GLN A 253 35.92 -31.29 -4.72
C GLN A 253 36.32 -32.51 -5.56
N THR A 254 36.81 -33.53 -4.85
CA THR A 254 37.25 -34.89 -5.26
C THR A 254 38.76 -35.01 -5.45
N GLY A 255 39.48 -35.96 -4.86
CA GLY A 255 39.13 -37.13 -4.05
C GLY A 255 40.39 -37.99 -4.03
N ASP A 256 40.83 -38.42 -2.84
CA ASP A 256 42.05 -39.18 -2.62
C ASP A 256 41.82 -40.68 -2.86
N SER A 257 42.65 -41.35 -3.68
CA SER A 257 43.21 -42.72 -3.47
C SER A 257 43.76 -43.39 -4.75
N ASP A 258 45.05 -43.74 -4.65
CA ASP A 258 45.80 -44.92 -5.12
C ASP A 258 45.74 -45.48 -6.56
N ALA A 259 46.97 -45.64 -7.10
CA ALA A 259 47.52 -46.58 -8.11
C ALA A 259 48.23 -45.77 -9.23
N GLY A 260 49.53 -45.92 -9.53
CA GLY A 260 50.29 -47.15 -9.76
C GLY A 260 50.69 -47.20 -11.25
N ASP A 261 52.01 -47.22 -11.51
CA ASP A 261 52.71 -47.52 -12.78
C ASP A 261 52.85 -46.48 -13.92
N ALA A 262 54.12 -46.03 -14.07
CA ALA A 262 54.99 -46.11 -15.24
C ALA A 262 54.54 -45.66 -16.65
N GLY A 263 55.34 -44.76 -17.26
CA GLY A 263 55.66 -44.82 -18.70
C GLY A 263 55.81 -43.48 -19.44
N TRP A 264 57.07 -43.15 -19.82
CA TRP A 264 57.52 -42.54 -21.10
C TRP A 264 56.87 -41.24 -21.61
N SER A 265 57.56 -40.07 -21.65
CA SER A 265 58.65 -39.58 -22.54
C SER A 265 58.15 -38.78 -23.76
N ASP A 266 58.81 -37.63 -23.99
CA ASP A 266 58.94 -36.88 -25.26
C ASP A 266 57.65 -36.26 -25.83
N ASP A 267 57.59 -35.08 -26.45
CA ASP A 267 58.53 -34.29 -27.25
C ASP A 267 57.89 -32.88 -27.42
N THR A 268 58.58 -31.79 -27.14
CA THR A 268 59.19 -30.81 -28.08
C THR A 268 58.25 -29.93 -28.94
N ASP A 269 58.53 -28.63 -28.81
CA ASP A 269 58.58 -27.56 -29.82
C ASP A 269 57.32 -26.98 -30.47
N GLY A 270 57.33 -25.65 -30.66
CA GLY A 270 56.46 -25.01 -31.66
C GLY A 270 56.03 -23.57 -31.42
N ASP A 271 56.98 -22.68 -31.11
CA ASP A 271 57.13 -21.29 -31.58
C ASP A 271 55.97 -20.64 -32.37
N GLY A 272 55.58 -19.41 -32.01
CA GLY A 272 54.66 -18.62 -32.83
C GLY A 272 54.37 -17.21 -32.33
N PHE A 273 55.39 -16.34 -32.33
CA PHE A 273 55.30 -14.89 -32.12
C PHE A 273 54.45 -14.17 -33.19
N GLY A 274 53.85 -13.04 -32.81
CA GLY A 274 53.54 -11.90 -33.70
C GLY A 274 52.07 -11.46 -33.64
N THR A 275 51.64 -10.57 -32.74
CA THR A 275 51.74 -9.08 -32.74
C THR A 275 51.19 -8.35 -33.96
N SER A 276 50.36 -7.33 -33.66
CA SER A 276 50.09 -6.09 -34.41
C SER A 276 49.31 -6.24 -35.73
N ALA A 277 48.50 -5.29 -36.20
CA ALA A 277 47.93 -4.06 -35.67
C ALA A 277 46.89 -3.61 -36.71
N TRP A 278 45.97 -2.78 -36.24
CA TRP A 278 45.21 -1.76 -36.95
C TRP A 278 45.72 -1.37 -38.35
N ASP A 279 44.81 -1.41 -39.32
CA ASP A 279 44.50 -0.33 -40.27
C ASP A 279 43.48 -0.90 -41.29
N ASP A 280 42.32 -0.28 -41.45
CA ASP A 280 42.11 0.63 -42.58
C ASP A 280 40.66 1.16 -42.61
N ALA A 281 40.54 2.44 -42.92
CA ALA A 281 39.31 3.15 -43.20
C ALA A 281 39.07 3.17 -44.72
N GLY A 282 37.82 3.28 -45.16
CA GLY A 282 37.56 3.61 -46.56
C GLY A 282 36.18 3.27 -47.09
N ASP A 283 35.29 4.26 -47.00
CA ASP A 283 34.43 4.82 -48.06
C ASP A 283 33.88 3.96 -49.22
N GLY A 284 32.62 4.28 -49.56
CA GLY A 284 32.08 4.23 -50.93
C GLY A 284 30.88 3.30 -51.10
N ASP A 285 29.64 3.79 -51.05
CA ASP A 285 28.89 4.49 -52.11
C ASP A 285 27.99 3.56 -52.96
N SER A 286 26.77 4.05 -53.17
CA SER A 286 25.78 3.69 -54.20
C SER A 286 25.16 2.29 -54.11
N GLY A 287 23.84 2.08 -54.15
CA GLY A 287 22.78 2.85 -54.77
C GLY A 287 22.02 1.95 -55.76
N ARG A 288 20.68 1.98 -55.69
CA ARG A 288 19.68 1.33 -56.58
C ARG A 288 19.46 -0.17 -56.30
N ARG A 289 18.23 -0.65 -56.09
CA ARG A 289 16.94 -0.28 -56.68
C ARG A 289 15.81 -0.36 -55.67
#